data_AF-A0A7S0P0F5-F1
#
_entry.id   AF-A0A7S0P0F5-F1
#
_cell.length_a   1.000
_cell.length_b   1.000
_cell.length_c   1.000
_cell.angle_alpha   90.00
_cell.angle_beta   90.00
_cell.angle_gamma   90.00
#
_symmetry.space_group_name_H-M   'P 1'
#
loop_
_entity.id
_entity.type
_entity.pdbx_description
1 polymer ?
#
loop_
_entity_poly.entity_id
_entity_poly.type
_entity_poly.pdbx_seq_one_letter_code
_entity_poly.pdbx_strand_id
1 'polypeptide(L)'
;INLSLSALGNVISSLSEGRGKHVPYRDSKLTRLLQASLGGNTKTCMIGAISPADYNYDETLSTLRYASRAKAIKNKPVINEDPKDAMLRAFQTEIKRLTDELASMGGAGAVAPPRLAAKSESRLELEASHARLADEVSARDKEIARLRATSTGLHAGSGAVMAGGREFGLHSEVGSGKQGALESPAEEEGVSMAAAAAADAEREQERRAEIERQLARLQAQLLTSEAAAKDEATKSREEILALKTQHMQAYQTVEEQHNSMQTLSGSRKEEVGKLSLELSDMQAEHQAEREILLSAVREHERAIAWYKQVLLAHFEGPKLKTLRKKSFYDDDEGRWRIPK
;
A
#
# COMPACT_ATOMS: atom_id res chain seq x y z
N ILE A 1 -28.63 -23.70 -28.55
CA ILE A 1 -28.97 -23.24 -27.18
C ILE A 1 -27.84 -22.31 -26.70
N ASN A 2 -28.16 -21.13 -26.18
CA ASN A 2 -27.16 -20.20 -25.66
C ASN A 2 -26.59 -20.71 -24.33
N LEU A 3 -25.29 -20.98 -24.29
CA LEU A 3 -24.59 -21.48 -23.10
C LEU A 3 -24.69 -20.48 -21.93
N SER A 4 -24.59 -19.18 -22.22
CA SER A 4 -24.67 -18.10 -21.24
C SER A 4 -26.04 -18.02 -20.54
N LEU A 5 -27.14 -18.14 -21.29
CA LEU A 5 -28.50 -18.12 -20.74
C LEU A 5 -28.80 -19.36 -19.89
N SER A 6 -28.29 -20.52 -20.32
CA SER A 6 -28.42 -21.77 -19.57
C SER A 6 -27.67 -21.70 -18.23
N ALA A 7 -26.42 -21.20 -18.25
CA ALA A 7 -25.62 -20.97 -17.05
C ALA A 7 -26.28 -19.96 -16.10
N LEU A 8 -26.85 -18.88 -16.64
CA LEU A 8 -27.59 -17.88 -15.85
C LEU A 8 -28.81 -18.52 -15.16
N GLY A 9 -29.55 -19.39 -15.86
CA GLY A 9 -30.66 -20.13 -15.27
C GLY A 9 -30.26 -21.05 -14.12
N ASN A 10 -29.09 -21.69 -14.22
CA ASN A 10 -28.54 -22.52 -13.15
C ASN A 10 -28.17 -21.67 -11.93
N VAL A 11 -27.51 -20.53 -12.13
CA VAL A 11 -27.15 -19.59 -11.06
C VAL A 11 -28.39 -19.09 -10.33
N ILE A 12 -29.42 -18.67 -11.05
CA ILE A 12 -30.67 -18.16 -10.46
C ILE A 12 -31.39 -19.24 -9.67
N SER A 13 -31.43 -20.47 -10.20
CA SER A 13 -32.06 -21.60 -9.50
C SER A 13 -31.35 -21.89 -8.18
N SER A 14 -30.01 -21.99 -8.21
CA SER A 14 -29.19 -22.21 -7.02
C SER A 14 -29.37 -21.11 -5.96
N LEU A 15 -29.45 -19.84 -6.38
CA LEU A 15 -29.67 -18.72 -5.46
C LEU A 15 -31.09 -18.68 -4.90
N SER A 16 -32.09 -19.04 -5.69
CA SER A 16 -33.50 -19.03 -5.27
C SER A 16 -33.83 -20.10 -4.23
N GLU A 17 -33.16 -21.26 -4.29
CA GLU A 17 -33.40 -22.37 -3.36
C GLU A 17 -32.77 -22.15 -1.98
N GLY A 18 -31.89 -21.15 -1.83
CA GLY A 18 -31.29 -20.78 -0.53
C GLY A 18 -30.43 -21.87 0.13
N ARG A 19 -30.25 -23.02 -0.52
CA ARG A 19 -29.32 -24.07 -0.09
C ARG A 19 -27.93 -23.55 -0.41
N GLY A 20 -27.09 -23.32 0.59
CA GLY A 20 -25.71 -22.81 0.47
C GLY A 20 -24.74 -23.72 -0.29
N LYS A 21 -25.21 -24.40 -1.34
CA LYS A 21 -24.43 -25.11 -2.34
C LYS A 21 -23.68 -24.10 -3.21
N HIS A 22 -22.56 -24.55 -3.75
CA HIS A 22 -21.74 -23.83 -4.70
C HIS A 22 -22.60 -23.24 -5.84
N VAL A 23 -22.55 -21.92 -6.02
CA VAL A 23 -23.24 -21.22 -7.11
C VAL A 23 -22.29 -21.12 -8.32
N PRO A 24 -22.65 -21.68 -9.48
CA PRO A 24 -21.73 -21.87 -10.61
C PRO A 24 -21.58 -20.59 -11.45
N TYR A 25 -21.10 -19.49 -10.87
CA TYR A 25 -20.88 -18.25 -11.62
C TYR A 25 -19.83 -18.41 -12.74
N ARG A 26 -18.94 -19.40 -12.63
CA ARG A 26 -17.81 -19.61 -13.54
C ARG A 26 -18.18 -20.31 -14.86
N ASP A 27 -19.38 -20.88 -14.96
CA ASP A 27 -19.82 -21.65 -16.13
C ASP A 27 -20.00 -20.78 -17.39
N SER A 28 -20.12 -19.46 -17.23
CA SER A 28 -20.11 -18.52 -18.36
C SER A 28 -19.44 -17.18 -18.02
N LYS A 29 -18.94 -16.48 -19.05
CA LYS A 29 -18.41 -15.11 -18.89
C LYS A 29 -19.47 -14.14 -18.38
N LEU A 30 -20.71 -14.27 -18.84
CA LEU A 30 -21.83 -13.40 -18.45
C LEU A 30 -22.15 -13.54 -16.95
N THR A 31 -22.23 -14.77 -16.43
CA THR A 31 -22.48 -15.02 -15.01
C THR A 31 -21.33 -14.59 -14.10
N ARG A 32 -20.09 -14.54 -14.61
CA ARG A 32 -18.94 -13.97 -13.88
C ARG A 32 -19.05 -12.45 -13.75
N LEU A 33 -19.41 -11.76 -14.84
CA LEU A 33 -19.61 -10.31 -14.82
C LEU A 33 -20.80 -9.93 -13.93
N LEU A 34 -21.88 -10.71 -13.97
CA LEU A 34 -23.09 -10.47 -13.19
C LEU A 34 -23.05 -11.00 -11.76
N GLN A 35 -21.93 -11.57 -11.29
CA GLN A 35 -21.81 -12.15 -9.95
C GLN A 35 -22.14 -11.12 -8.85
N ALA A 36 -21.73 -9.85 -9.01
CA ALA A 36 -22.08 -8.80 -8.06
C ALA A 36 -23.58 -8.45 -8.08
N SER A 37 -24.23 -8.61 -9.23
CA SER A 37 -25.66 -8.34 -9.44
C SER A 37 -26.57 -9.45 -8.94
N LEU A 38 -26.09 -10.69 -8.86
CA LEU A 38 -26.89 -11.85 -8.46
C LEU A 38 -26.37 -12.38 -7.12
N GLY A 39 -26.95 -11.92 -6.01
CA GLY A 39 -26.56 -12.32 -4.65
C GLY A 39 -25.39 -11.54 -4.05
N GLY A 40 -24.93 -10.47 -4.69
CA GLY A 40 -23.78 -9.67 -4.27
C GLY A 40 -24.12 -8.25 -3.80
N ASN A 41 -23.12 -7.36 -3.91
CA ASN A 41 -23.19 -5.96 -3.54
C ASN A 41 -23.69 -5.10 -4.72
N THR A 42 -24.98 -5.20 -5.06
CA THR A 42 -25.62 -4.37 -6.08
C THR A 42 -27.15 -4.35 -5.86
N LYS A 43 -27.81 -3.24 -6.19
CA LYS A 43 -29.27 -3.18 -6.32
C LYS A 43 -29.64 -3.60 -7.74
N THR A 44 -30.33 -4.71 -7.90
CA THR A 44 -30.56 -5.32 -9.21
C THR A 44 -32.05 -5.39 -9.53
N CYS A 45 -32.40 -5.02 -10.77
CA CYS A 45 -33.75 -5.12 -11.32
C CYS A 45 -33.70 -6.03 -12.56
N MET A 46 -34.67 -6.92 -12.70
CA MET A 46 -34.85 -7.77 -13.88
C MET A 46 -36.14 -7.36 -14.59
N ILE A 47 -36.07 -7.11 -15.90
CA ILE A 47 -37.22 -6.83 -16.75
C ILE A 47 -37.46 -8.05 -17.64
N GLY A 48 -38.62 -8.68 -17.51
CA GLY A 48 -39.05 -9.77 -18.39
C GLY A 48 -39.89 -9.23 -19.53
N ALA A 49 -39.34 -9.21 -20.75
CA ALA A 49 -40.11 -8.88 -21.95
C ALA A 49 -40.88 -10.11 -22.42
N ILE A 50 -42.19 -10.00 -22.55
CA ILE A 50 -43.10 -11.08 -22.95
C ILE A 50 -43.97 -10.64 -24.13
N SER A 51 -44.41 -11.60 -24.93
CA SER A 51 -45.32 -11.37 -26.05
C SER A 51 -46.73 -11.87 -25.68
N PRO A 52 -47.80 -11.10 -25.96
CA PRO A 52 -49.16 -11.56 -25.70
C PRO A 52 -49.69 -12.57 -26.74
N ALA A 53 -48.91 -12.90 -27.77
CA ALA A 53 -49.34 -13.81 -28.82
C ALA A 53 -49.40 -15.27 -28.35
N ASP A 54 -50.41 -16.00 -28.81
CA ASP A 54 -50.71 -17.39 -28.46
C ASP A 54 -49.58 -18.36 -28.83
N TYR A 55 -48.97 -18.19 -30.01
CA TYR A 55 -47.85 -19.03 -30.45
C TYR A 55 -46.57 -18.86 -29.60
N ASN A 56 -46.48 -17.81 -28.77
CA ASN A 56 -45.37 -17.55 -27.84
C ASN A 56 -45.67 -18.01 -26.41
N TYR A 57 -46.74 -18.80 -26.20
CA TYR A 57 -47.18 -19.22 -24.86
C TYR A 57 -46.06 -19.90 -24.06
N ASP A 58 -45.34 -20.86 -24.65
CA ASP A 58 -44.32 -21.64 -23.95
C ASP A 58 -43.11 -20.80 -23.53
N GLU A 59 -42.66 -19.88 -24.39
CA GLU A 59 -41.55 -18.96 -24.11
C GLU A 59 -41.95 -17.88 -23.08
N THR A 60 -43.19 -17.40 -23.17
CA THR A 60 -43.76 -16.46 -22.19
C THR A 60 -43.84 -17.11 -20.81
N LEU A 61 -44.34 -18.34 -20.72
CA LEU A 61 -44.38 -19.10 -19.47
C LEU A 61 -42.98 -19.36 -18.91
N SER A 62 -42.02 -19.70 -19.76
CA SER A 62 -40.62 -19.91 -19.38
C SER A 62 -39.99 -18.64 -18.81
N THR A 63 -40.22 -17.49 -19.45
CA THR A 63 -39.75 -16.18 -18.99
C THR A 63 -40.36 -15.78 -17.65
N LEU A 64 -41.67 -15.99 -17.46
CA LEU A 64 -42.35 -15.69 -16.19
C LEU A 64 -41.86 -16.57 -15.04
N ARG A 65 -41.66 -17.88 -15.28
CA ARG A 65 -41.08 -18.80 -14.29
C ARG A 65 -39.65 -18.41 -13.93
N TYR A 66 -38.89 -17.92 -14.91
CA TYR A 66 -37.55 -17.42 -14.69
C TYR A 66 -37.54 -16.18 -13.81
N ALA A 67 -38.38 -15.18 -14.13
CA ALA A 67 -38.54 -13.97 -13.34
C ALA A 67 -39.02 -14.25 -11.91
N SER A 68 -39.93 -15.22 -11.74
CA SER A 68 -40.41 -15.65 -10.42
C SER A 68 -39.27 -16.20 -9.54
N ARG A 69 -38.33 -16.96 -10.12
CA ARG A 69 -37.15 -17.44 -9.38
C ARG A 69 -36.17 -16.32 -9.06
N ALA A 70 -35.93 -15.43 -10.03
CA ALA A 70 -35.04 -14.28 -9.85
C ALA A 70 -35.51 -13.36 -8.73
N LYS A 71 -36.84 -13.17 -8.57
CA LYS A 71 -37.44 -12.38 -7.49
C LYS A 71 -37.08 -12.89 -6.09
N ALA A 72 -36.79 -14.18 -5.92
CA ALA A 72 -36.45 -14.76 -4.62
C ALA A 72 -35.00 -14.48 -4.18
N ILE A 73 -34.14 -14.00 -5.09
CA ILE A 73 -32.73 -13.73 -4.81
C ILE A 73 -32.60 -12.50 -3.90
N LYS A 74 -31.82 -12.64 -2.82
CA LYS A 74 -31.56 -11.56 -1.86
C LYS A 74 -30.14 -11.01 -2.07
N ASN A 75 -30.05 -9.75 -2.48
CA ASN A 75 -28.77 -9.02 -2.57
C ASN A 75 -28.47 -8.28 -1.25
N LYS A 76 -27.19 -7.98 -1.02
CA LYS A 76 -26.72 -7.21 0.14
C LYS A 76 -25.95 -5.97 -0.34
N PRO A 77 -26.66 -4.94 -0.84
CA PRO A 77 -26.01 -3.72 -1.30
C PRO A 77 -25.44 -2.93 -0.12
N VAL A 78 -24.18 -2.52 -0.25
CA VAL A 78 -23.41 -1.70 0.68
C VAL A 78 -22.92 -0.47 -0.09
N ILE A 79 -22.83 0.67 0.60
CA ILE A 79 -22.30 1.90 -0.01
C ILE A 79 -20.80 1.69 -0.25
N ASN A 80 -20.39 1.75 -1.51
CA ASN A 80 -18.99 1.66 -1.89
C ASN A 80 -18.35 3.03 -1.65
N GLU A 81 -17.71 3.18 -0.50
CA GLU A 81 -16.92 4.37 -0.18
C GLU A 81 -15.43 4.09 -0.41
N ASP A 82 -14.69 5.10 -0.84
CA ASP A 82 -13.24 4.97 -0.91
C ASP A 82 -12.67 4.72 0.50
N PRO A 83 -11.68 3.84 0.65
CA PRO A 83 -11.15 3.45 1.97
C PRO A 83 -10.62 4.65 2.77
N LYS A 84 -10.18 5.70 2.07
CA LYS A 84 -9.77 6.98 2.68
C LYS A 84 -10.96 7.77 3.23
N ASP A 85 -12.05 7.84 2.49
CA ASP A 85 -13.26 8.58 2.87
C ASP A 85 -14.03 7.85 3.99
N ALA A 86 -14.06 6.52 3.96
CA ALA A 86 -14.60 5.70 5.03
C ALA A 86 -13.83 5.91 6.34
N MET A 87 -12.49 5.94 6.26
CA MET A 87 -11.62 6.19 7.42
C MET A 87 -11.77 7.62 7.95
N LEU A 88 -11.86 8.62 7.06
CA LEU A 88 -12.13 10.01 7.44
C LEU A 88 -13.49 10.16 8.13
N ARG A 89 -14.55 9.52 7.61
CA ARG A 89 -15.86 9.51 8.26
C ARG A 89 -15.82 8.84 9.63
N ALA A 90 -15.19 7.67 9.74
CA ALA A 90 -15.03 6.97 11.01
C ALA A 90 -14.32 7.85 12.06
N PHE A 91 -13.22 8.51 11.67
CA PHE A 91 -12.51 9.46 12.53
C PHE A 91 -13.34 10.69 12.86
N GLN A 92 -14.13 11.23 11.94
CA GLN A 92 -15.02 12.35 12.22
C GLN A 92 -16.13 11.97 13.20
N THR A 93 -16.72 10.78 13.08
CA THR A 93 -17.70 10.27 14.06
C THR A 93 -17.06 10.05 15.43
N GLU A 94 -15.83 9.53 15.49
CA GLU A 94 -15.16 9.30 16.77
C GLU A 94 -14.74 10.62 17.43
N ILE A 95 -14.20 11.58 16.66
CA ILE A 95 -13.93 12.93 17.15
C ILE A 95 -15.20 13.55 17.70
N LYS A 96 -16.33 13.44 16.98
CA LYS A 96 -17.61 13.98 17.44
C LYS A 96 -18.08 13.32 18.73
N ARG A 97 -18.00 11.98 18.83
CA ARG A 97 -18.35 11.22 20.03
C ARG A 97 -17.53 11.67 21.23
N LEU A 98 -16.21 11.78 21.05
CA LEU A 98 -15.28 12.22 22.09
C LEU A 98 -15.48 13.69 22.47
N THR A 99 -15.79 14.59 21.52
CA THR A 99 -16.11 15.98 21.83
C THR A 99 -17.42 16.13 22.59
N ASP A 100 -18.43 15.30 22.27
CA ASP A 100 -19.70 15.28 22.99
C ASP A 100 -19.51 14.72 24.42
N GLU A 101 -18.67 13.69 24.57
CA GLU A 101 -18.29 13.12 25.87
C GLU A 101 -17.52 14.13 26.73
N LEU A 102 -16.55 14.85 26.16
CA LEU A 102 -15.83 15.94 26.82
C LEU A 102 -16.73 17.13 27.18
N ALA A 103 -17.68 17.47 26.31
CA ALA A 103 -18.67 18.51 26.59
C ALA A 103 -19.60 18.12 27.76
N SER A 104 -19.92 16.83 27.90
CA SER A 104 -20.72 16.30 29.00
C SER A 104 -19.96 16.21 30.33
N MET A 105 -18.63 16.11 30.32
CA MET A 105 -17.79 15.98 31.52
C MET A 105 -17.32 17.31 32.15
N GLY A 106 -17.86 18.46 31.73
CA GLY A 106 -17.77 19.70 32.53
C GLY A 106 -16.36 20.29 32.72
N GLY A 107 -15.46 20.13 31.75
CA GLY A 107 -14.15 20.79 31.74
C GLY A 107 -14.19 22.11 30.97
N ALA A 108 -14.19 23.24 31.68
CA ALA A 108 -14.05 24.58 31.11
C ALA A 108 -12.73 24.69 30.32
N GLY A 109 -12.84 24.67 29.00
CA GLY A 109 -11.72 24.87 28.07
C GLY A 109 -12.26 24.86 26.64
N ALA A 110 -12.85 25.97 26.21
CA ALA A 110 -13.35 26.15 24.86
C ALA A 110 -12.21 26.02 23.84
N VAL A 111 -12.01 24.82 23.29
CA VAL A 111 -11.23 24.63 22.06
C VAL A 111 -12.23 24.71 20.92
N ALA A 112 -12.36 25.92 20.36
CA ALA A 112 -13.14 26.13 19.14
C ALA A 112 -12.60 25.23 18.01
N PRO A 113 -13.46 24.60 17.20
CA PRO A 113 -13.01 23.78 16.08
C PRO A 113 -12.28 24.69 15.06
N PRO A 114 -11.15 24.24 14.47
CA PRO A 114 -10.46 25.03 13.47
C PRO A 114 -11.37 25.20 12.26
N ARG A 115 -11.68 26.47 11.97
CA ARG A 115 -12.52 26.90 10.86
C ARG A 115 -11.84 26.46 9.55
N LEU A 116 -12.43 25.48 8.87
CA LEU A 116 -11.97 24.85 7.61
C LEU A 116 -11.95 25.78 6.38
N ALA A 117 -11.91 27.11 6.56
CA ALA A 117 -12.05 28.09 5.48
C ALA A 117 -10.73 28.54 4.82
N ALA A 118 -9.56 28.08 5.29
CA ALA A 118 -8.24 28.56 4.81
C ALA A 118 -7.47 27.52 3.96
N LYS A 119 -8.17 26.67 3.20
CA LYS A 119 -7.58 25.46 2.57
C LYS A 119 -6.99 25.65 1.16
N SER A 120 -7.02 26.87 0.60
CA SER A 120 -6.52 27.13 -0.76
C SER A 120 -5.07 27.62 -0.78
N GLU A 121 -4.66 28.47 0.15
CA GLU A 121 -3.30 29.05 0.17
C GLU A 121 -2.26 28.06 0.70
N SER A 122 -2.60 27.33 1.77
CA SER A 122 -1.69 26.36 2.38
C SER A 122 -1.36 25.15 1.47
N ARG A 123 -2.25 24.83 0.51
CA ARG A 123 -2.03 23.73 -0.44
C ARG A 123 -1.00 24.12 -1.51
N LEU A 124 -1.04 25.36 -1.99
CA LEU A 124 -0.09 25.88 -2.97
C LEU A 124 1.31 26.03 -2.35
N GLU A 125 1.39 26.46 -1.09
CA GLU A 125 2.65 26.54 -0.34
C GLU A 125 3.25 25.15 -0.07
N LEU A 126 2.41 24.16 0.23
CA LEU A 126 2.85 22.79 0.46
C LEU A 126 3.31 22.12 -0.85
N GLU A 127 2.59 22.31 -1.96
CA GLU A 127 3.00 21.82 -3.28
C GLU A 127 4.32 22.49 -3.73
N ALA A 128 4.50 23.78 -3.48
CA ALA A 128 5.75 24.50 -3.74
C ALA A 128 6.91 24.03 -2.85
N SER A 129 6.65 23.71 -1.58
CA SER A 129 7.65 23.16 -0.65
C SER A 129 8.10 21.76 -1.07
N HIS A 130 7.16 20.90 -1.48
CA HIS A 130 7.46 19.55 -1.98
C HIS A 130 8.27 19.58 -3.29
N ALA A 131 7.99 20.51 -4.20
CA ALA A 131 8.77 20.70 -5.41
C ALA A 131 10.22 21.12 -5.11
N ARG A 132 10.42 22.05 -4.17
CA ARG A 132 11.77 22.48 -3.73
C ARG A 132 12.55 21.34 -3.08
N LEU A 133 11.90 20.54 -2.24
CA LEU A 133 12.52 19.37 -1.61
C LEU A 133 12.89 18.29 -2.65
N ALA A 134 12.07 18.09 -3.68
CA ALA A 134 12.39 17.16 -4.77
C ALA A 134 13.63 17.60 -5.57
N ASP A 135 13.76 18.90 -5.85
CA ASP A 135 14.93 19.47 -6.52
C ASP A 135 16.19 19.37 -5.63
N GLU A 136 16.06 19.60 -4.32
CA GLU A 136 17.16 19.50 -3.35
C GLU A 136 17.64 18.04 -3.16
N VAL A 137 16.71 17.08 -3.16
CA VAL A 137 17.04 15.64 -3.14
C VAL A 137 17.77 15.23 -4.43
N SER A 138 17.28 15.67 -5.59
CA SER A 138 17.95 15.39 -6.88
C SER A 138 19.37 15.99 -6.94
N ALA A 139 19.58 17.17 -6.35
CA ALA A 139 20.89 17.78 -6.24
C ALA A 139 21.82 17.00 -5.29
N ARG A 140 21.31 16.56 -4.13
CA ARG A 140 22.05 15.71 -3.19
C ARG A 140 22.41 14.35 -3.78
N ASP A 141 21.54 13.73 -4.57
CA ASP A 141 21.81 12.45 -5.22
C ASP A 141 22.94 12.56 -6.26
N LYS A 142 23.00 13.67 -7.00
CA LYS A 142 24.10 13.96 -7.92
C LYS A 142 25.43 14.19 -7.19
N GLU A 143 25.39 14.83 -6.03
CA GLU A 143 26.59 15.05 -5.20
C GLU A 143 27.08 13.74 -4.55
N ILE A 144 26.16 12.90 -4.07
CA ILE A 144 26.47 11.55 -3.56
C ILE A 144 27.07 10.68 -4.68
N ALA A 145 26.55 10.77 -5.90
CA ALA A 145 27.10 10.06 -7.06
C ALA A 145 28.53 10.53 -7.40
N ARG A 146 28.82 11.84 -7.31
CA ARG A 146 30.18 12.38 -7.48
C ARG A 146 31.13 11.91 -6.39
N LEU A 147 30.73 12.00 -5.12
CA LEU A 147 31.55 11.56 -3.98
C LEU A 147 31.87 10.06 -4.04
N ARG A 148 30.91 9.24 -4.49
CA ARG A 148 31.13 7.80 -4.75
C ARG A 148 32.11 7.57 -5.90
N ALA A 149 32.02 8.33 -6.98
CA ALA A 149 32.98 8.24 -8.08
C ALA A 149 34.42 8.62 -7.65
N THR A 150 34.56 9.64 -6.79
CA THR A 150 35.86 10.02 -6.21
C THR A 150 36.38 8.98 -5.22
N SER A 151 35.52 8.35 -4.41
CA SER A 151 35.94 7.31 -3.46
C SER A 151 36.34 5.99 -4.15
N THR A 152 35.71 5.66 -5.28
CA THR A 152 36.12 4.50 -6.12
C THR A 152 37.47 4.72 -6.80
N GLY A 153 37.84 5.98 -7.11
CA GLY A 153 39.18 6.31 -7.61
C GLY A 153 40.28 6.16 -6.56
N LEU A 154 39.99 6.41 -5.28
CA LEU A 154 40.94 6.29 -4.18
C LEU A 154 41.17 4.83 -3.72
N HIS A 155 40.19 3.93 -3.88
CA HIS A 155 40.35 2.51 -3.55
C HIS A 155 41.22 1.73 -4.56
N ALA A 156 41.41 2.25 -5.78
CA ALA A 156 42.36 1.66 -6.74
C ALA A 156 43.83 1.98 -6.39
N GLY A 157 44.10 2.94 -5.51
CA GLY A 157 45.44 3.35 -5.08
C GLY A 157 45.91 2.75 -3.74
N SER A 158 45.10 1.94 -3.07
CA SER A 158 45.40 1.37 -1.74
C SER A 158 45.33 -0.16 -1.73
N GLY A 159 45.86 -0.78 -2.80
CA GLY A 159 45.98 -2.23 -2.97
C GLY A 159 47.38 -2.80 -2.71
N ALA A 160 48.27 -2.04 -2.08
CA ALA A 160 49.59 -2.50 -1.66
C ALA A 160 49.83 -2.11 -0.20
N VAL A 161 50.43 -3.02 0.57
CA VAL A 161 50.71 -2.96 2.00
C VAL A 161 49.56 -3.46 2.89
N MET A 162 49.43 -4.78 3.02
CA MET A 162 49.31 -5.47 4.30
C MET A 162 49.58 -6.97 4.10
N ALA A 163 50.86 -7.29 3.91
CA ALA A 163 51.41 -8.61 4.18
C ALA A 163 52.60 -8.39 5.11
N GLY A 164 52.51 -8.90 6.34
CA GLY A 164 53.61 -8.81 7.31
C GLY A 164 53.13 -8.71 8.75
N GLY A 165 52.67 -9.84 9.31
CA GLY A 165 52.71 -10.02 10.75
C GLY A 165 54.17 -10.15 11.20
N ARG A 166 54.58 -9.36 12.19
CA ARG A 166 55.76 -9.62 13.02
C ARG A 166 55.50 -9.21 14.46
N GLU A 167 56.03 -10.07 15.31
CA GLU A 167 55.86 -10.17 16.74
C GLU A 167 56.38 -8.95 17.51
N PHE A 168 55.73 -8.74 18.65
CA PHE A 168 56.08 -7.78 19.67
C PHE A 168 57.25 -8.35 20.50
N GLY A 169 58.47 -7.94 20.18
CA GLY A 169 59.65 -8.13 21.01
C GLY A 169 60.12 -6.80 21.55
N LEU A 170 59.88 -6.53 22.84
CA LEU A 170 60.47 -5.39 23.54
C LEU A 170 61.34 -5.92 24.68
N HIS A 171 62.63 -5.97 24.39
CA HIS A 171 63.72 -5.98 25.37
C HIS A 171 63.78 -4.62 26.06
N SER A 172 63.89 -4.59 27.39
CA SER A 172 64.49 -3.46 28.12
C SER A 172 65.76 -3.93 28.82
N GLU A 173 66.89 -3.51 28.29
CA GLU A 173 68.19 -3.50 28.95
C GLU A 173 68.20 -2.47 30.09
N VAL A 174 68.63 -2.88 31.28
CA VAL A 174 69.26 -1.96 32.24
C VAL A 174 70.58 -2.59 32.66
N GLY A 175 71.66 -1.87 32.35
CA GLY A 175 73.03 -2.32 32.49
C GLY A 175 73.50 -2.49 33.92
N SER A 176 74.30 -3.53 34.12
CA SER A 176 75.18 -3.70 35.27
C SER A 176 76.62 -3.67 34.78
N GLY A 177 77.41 -2.69 35.22
CA GLY A 177 78.83 -2.58 34.91
C GLY A 177 79.68 -2.42 36.17
N LYS A 178 80.54 -3.44 36.40
CA LYS A 178 81.89 -3.41 37.03
C LYS A 178 81.98 -3.04 38.53
N GLN A 179 82.86 -3.58 39.38
CA GLN A 179 84.04 -4.47 39.27
C GLN A 179 84.51 -4.84 40.69
N GLY A 180 84.91 -6.10 40.92
CA GLY A 180 86.04 -6.51 41.77
C GLY A 180 85.89 -6.35 43.31
N ALA A 181 86.60 -7.05 44.18
CA ALA A 181 87.50 -8.20 44.15
C ALA A 181 87.68 -8.64 45.63
N LEU A 182 87.77 -9.96 45.84
CA LEU A 182 88.52 -10.71 46.87
C LEU A 182 88.48 -10.36 48.39
N GLU A 183 88.41 -11.47 49.14
CA GLU A 183 88.98 -11.80 50.45
C GLU A 183 88.20 -11.51 51.76
N SER A 184 87.92 -12.62 52.46
CA SER A 184 87.73 -12.80 53.92
C SER A 184 88.98 -12.37 54.72
N PRO A 185 88.99 -12.14 56.06
CA PRO A 185 88.21 -12.89 57.09
C PRO A 185 87.81 -12.13 58.40
N ALA A 186 87.18 -12.89 59.30
CA ALA A 186 87.18 -12.79 60.78
C ALA A 186 86.19 -11.84 61.53
N GLU A 187 85.23 -12.51 62.20
CA GLU A 187 84.91 -12.51 63.65
C GLU A 187 84.56 -11.23 64.45
N GLU A 188 83.44 -11.37 65.18
CA GLU A 188 83.04 -10.85 66.50
C GLU A 188 82.86 -9.33 66.74
N GLU A 189 81.59 -8.89 66.85
CA GLU A 189 81.02 -8.25 68.06
C GLU A 189 79.49 -8.25 67.93
N GLY A 190 78.83 -9.14 68.68
CA GLY A 190 77.38 -9.30 68.70
C GLY A 190 76.74 -8.72 69.96
N VAL A 191 75.49 -8.26 69.78
CA VAL A 191 74.31 -8.51 70.65
C VAL A 191 73.49 -7.27 71.05
N SER A 192 74.00 -6.02 71.04
CA SER A 192 73.16 -4.84 71.40
C SER A 192 72.47 -4.14 70.21
N MET A 193 73.17 -3.93 69.09
CA MET A 193 72.59 -3.36 67.86
C MET A 193 71.67 -4.34 67.11
N ALA A 194 71.79 -5.64 67.37
CA ALA A 194 71.00 -6.69 66.75
C ALA A 194 69.53 -6.65 67.19
N ALA A 195 69.21 -6.20 68.40
CA ALA A 195 67.84 -6.15 68.91
C ALA A 195 67.02 -4.97 68.33
N ALA A 196 67.63 -3.80 68.16
CA ALA A 196 67.00 -2.65 67.50
C ALA A 196 66.87 -2.85 65.99
N ALA A 197 67.90 -3.42 65.35
CA ALA A 197 67.85 -3.80 63.93
C ALA A 197 66.86 -4.94 63.66
N ALA A 198 66.67 -5.88 64.60
CA ALA A 198 65.65 -6.92 64.49
C ALA A 198 64.23 -6.35 64.59
N ALA A 199 63.97 -5.43 65.53
CA ALA A 199 62.66 -4.79 65.66
C ALA A 199 62.31 -3.86 64.48
N ASP A 200 63.29 -3.15 63.91
CA ASP A 200 63.09 -2.36 62.70
C ASP A 200 62.99 -3.23 61.44
N ALA A 201 63.71 -4.36 61.37
CA ALA A 201 63.55 -5.34 60.31
C ALA A 201 62.16 -5.99 60.33
N GLU A 202 61.61 -6.30 61.50
CA GLU A 202 60.27 -6.88 61.66
C GLU A 202 59.17 -5.89 61.23
N ARG A 203 59.26 -4.61 61.62
CA ARG A 203 58.35 -3.54 61.13
C ARG A 203 58.46 -3.28 59.64
N GLU A 204 59.66 -3.43 59.07
CA GLU A 204 59.86 -3.32 57.62
C GLU A 204 59.28 -4.53 56.89
N GLN A 205 59.37 -5.73 57.48
CA GLN A 205 58.77 -6.95 56.97
C GLN A 205 57.24 -6.89 56.99
N GLU A 206 56.64 -6.35 58.05
CA GLU A 206 55.19 -6.11 58.14
C GLU A 206 54.72 -5.07 57.13
N ARG A 207 55.43 -3.95 56.97
CA ARG A 207 55.12 -2.94 55.94
C ARG A 207 55.24 -3.51 54.52
N ARG A 208 56.25 -4.33 54.25
CA ARG A 208 56.41 -5.04 52.96
C ARG A 208 55.30 -6.06 52.73
N ALA A 209 54.93 -6.83 53.75
CA ALA A 209 53.83 -7.80 53.67
C ALA A 209 52.47 -7.10 53.46
N GLU A 210 52.26 -5.94 54.07
CA GLU A 210 51.06 -5.12 53.86
C GLU A 210 51.03 -4.53 52.46
N ILE A 211 52.16 -4.01 51.96
CA ILE A 211 52.28 -3.55 50.56
C ILE A 211 52.03 -4.70 49.59
N GLU A 212 52.62 -5.89 49.81
CA GLU A 212 52.36 -7.08 48.98
C GLU A 212 50.89 -7.50 49.01
N ARG A 213 50.24 -7.46 50.18
CA ARG A 213 48.78 -7.70 50.29
C ARG A 213 47.97 -6.67 49.51
N GLN A 214 48.31 -5.39 49.60
CA GLN A 214 47.64 -4.34 48.84
C GLN A 214 47.86 -4.49 47.33
N LEU A 215 49.07 -4.85 46.91
CA LEU A 215 49.43 -5.06 45.50
C LEU A 215 48.69 -6.28 44.92
N ALA A 216 48.62 -7.38 45.68
CA ALA A 216 47.83 -8.56 45.31
C ALA A 216 46.32 -8.24 45.22
N ARG A 217 45.80 -7.41 46.12
CA ARG A 217 44.40 -6.98 46.12
C ARG A 217 44.07 -6.11 44.92
N LEU A 218 44.96 -5.18 44.56
CA LEU A 218 44.84 -4.34 43.37
C LEU A 218 44.94 -5.16 42.08
N GLN A 219 45.87 -6.12 42.00
CA GLN A 219 45.98 -7.03 40.85
C GLN A 219 44.71 -7.87 40.65
N ALA A 220 44.12 -8.39 41.74
CA ALA A 220 42.86 -9.13 41.67
C ALA A 220 41.68 -8.26 41.22
N GLN A 221 41.61 -6.99 41.67
CA GLN A 221 40.61 -6.02 41.19
C GLN A 221 40.80 -5.67 39.71
N LEU A 222 42.05 -5.54 39.25
CA LEU A 222 42.36 -5.25 37.85
C LEU A 222 41.93 -6.40 36.94
N LEU A 223 42.29 -7.64 37.28
CA LEU A 223 41.90 -8.86 36.55
C LEU A 223 40.38 -9.04 36.46
N THR A 224 39.66 -8.79 37.55
CA THR A 224 38.19 -8.88 37.56
C THR A 224 37.53 -7.77 36.73
N SER A 225 38.07 -6.54 36.78
CA SER A 225 37.58 -5.43 35.95
C SER A 225 37.85 -5.65 34.45
N GLU A 226 39.00 -6.23 34.09
CA GLU A 226 39.33 -6.56 32.70
C GLU A 226 38.45 -7.70 32.16
N ALA A 227 38.15 -8.71 32.98
CA ALA A 227 37.25 -9.78 32.61
C ALA A 227 35.82 -9.25 32.37
N ALA A 228 35.31 -8.42 33.29
CA ALA A 228 34.00 -7.79 33.14
C ALA A 228 33.92 -6.89 31.89
N ALA A 229 34.95 -6.09 31.63
CA ALA A 229 35.01 -5.23 30.44
C ALA A 229 35.06 -6.04 29.13
N LYS A 230 35.76 -7.18 29.11
CA LYS A 230 35.79 -8.09 27.96
C LYS A 230 34.43 -8.75 27.71
N ASP A 231 33.76 -9.20 28.77
CA ASP A 231 32.42 -9.81 28.67
C ASP A 231 31.36 -8.80 28.23
N GLU A 232 31.49 -7.53 28.61
CA GLU A 232 30.60 -6.46 28.15
C GLU A 232 30.86 -6.05 26.69
N ALA A 233 32.13 -6.06 26.28
CA ALA A 233 32.53 -5.85 24.89
C ALA A 233 32.06 -6.98 23.95
N THR A 234 32.05 -8.23 24.40
CA THR A 234 31.53 -9.35 23.60
C THR A 234 30.01 -9.29 23.47
N LYS A 235 29.28 -9.03 24.55
CA LYS A 235 27.82 -8.84 24.53
C LYS A 235 27.39 -7.71 23.60
N SER A 236 28.00 -6.53 23.72
CA SER A 236 27.70 -5.40 22.84
C SER A 236 28.01 -5.69 21.36
N ARG A 237 29.09 -6.45 21.07
CA ARG A 237 29.40 -6.91 19.72
C ARG A 237 28.35 -7.88 19.17
N GLU A 238 27.86 -8.80 19.98
CA GLU A 238 26.80 -9.75 19.60
C GLU A 238 25.48 -9.03 19.32
N GLU A 239 25.10 -8.05 20.15
CA GLU A 239 23.92 -7.22 19.95
C GLU A 239 23.97 -6.42 18.65
N ILE A 240 25.10 -5.78 18.34
CA ILE A 240 25.30 -5.06 17.07
C ILE A 240 25.16 -6.00 15.87
N LEU A 241 25.67 -7.22 15.99
CA LEU A 241 25.63 -8.21 14.92
C LEU A 241 24.20 -8.74 14.71
N ALA A 242 23.45 -8.97 15.80
CA ALA A 242 22.04 -9.31 15.75
C ALA A 242 21.20 -8.20 15.10
N LEU A 243 21.40 -6.95 15.53
CA LEU A 243 20.70 -5.78 14.98
C LEU A 243 20.99 -5.58 13.49
N LYS A 244 22.26 -5.77 13.07
CA LYS A 244 22.65 -5.72 11.66
C LYS A 244 21.96 -6.79 10.82
N THR A 245 21.84 -8.00 11.37
CA THR A 245 21.17 -9.12 10.70
C THR A 245 19.67 -8.84 10.54
N GLN A 246 19.04 -8.31 11.59
CA GLN A 246 17.63 -7.89 11.55
C GLN A 246 17.39 -6.78 10.51
N HIS A 247 18.24 -5.74 10.49
CA HIS A 247 18.14 -4.68 9.48
C HIS A 247 18.29 -5.24 8.07
N MET A 248 19.27 -6.11 7.83
CA MET A 248 19.49 -6.71 6.52
C MET A 248 18.27 -7.49 6.04
N GLN A 249 17.64 -8.27 6.92
CA GLN A 249 16.39 -8.99 6.61
C GLN A 249 15.25 -8.00 6.31
N ALA A 250 15.10 -6.94 7.11
CA ALA A 250 14.09 -5.91 6.86
C ALA A 250 14.29 -5.24 5.48
N TYR A 251 15.53 -4.90 5.12
CA TYR A 251 15.85 -4.33 3.80
C TYR A 251 15.45 -5.27 2.66
N GLN A 252 15.79 -6.56 2.76
CA GLN A 252 15.41 -7.56 1.76
C GLN A 252 13.89 -7.67 1.61
N THR A 253 13.15 -7.72 2.72
CA THR A 253 11.68 -7.80 2.65
C THR A 253 11.05 -6.57 2.01
N VAL A 254 11.58 -5.37 2.28
CA VAL A 254 11.11 -4.13 1.68
C VAL A 254 11.43 -4.10 0.18
N GLU A 255 12.60 -4.57 -0.22
CA GLU A 255 13.01 -4.65 -1.63
C GLU A 255 12.13 -5.63 -2.42
N GLU A 256 11.85 -6.81 -1.87
CA GLU A 256 10.93 -7.78 -2.46
C GLU A 256 9.52 -7.21 -2.63
N GLN A 257 9.00 -6.53 -1.60
CA GLN A 257 7.71 -5.86 -1.66
C GLN A 257 7.69 -4.75 -2.71
N HIS A 258 8.76 -3.96 -2.80
CA HIS A 258 8.90 -2.91 -3.81
C HIS A 258 8.86 -3.49 -5.23
N ASN A 259 9.64 -4.53 -5.50
CA ASN A 259 9.70 -5.20 -6.80
C ASN A 259 8.34 -5.83 -7.16
N SER A 260 7.68 -6.49 -6.20
CA SER A 260 6.33 -7.03 -6.40
C SER A 260 5.31 -5.91 -6.70
N MET A 261 5.37 -4.80 -5.97
CA MET A 261 4.50 -3.66 -6.22
C MET A 261 4.76 -3.00 -7.58
N GLN A 262 6.03 -2.91 -8.00
CA GLN A 262 6.42 -2.34 -9.28
C GLN A 262 5.91 -3.18 -10.46
N THR A 263 6.03 -4.50 -10.39
CA THR A 263 5.48 -5.41 -11.41
C THR A 263 3.96 -5.34 -11.50
N LEU A 264 3.26 -5.32 -10.37
CA LEU A 264 1.80 -5.13 -10.31
C LEU A 264 1.37 -3.77 -10.88
N SER A 265 2.12 -2.71 -10.59
CA SER A 265 1.87 -1.37 -11.13
C SER A 265 2.05 -1.32 -12.65
N GLY A 266 3.09 -1.97 -13.18
CA GLY A 266 3.30 -2.13 -14.62
C GLY A 266 2.15 -2.86 -15.30
N SER A 267 1.75 -4.02 -14.76
CA SER A 267 0.63 -4.81 -15.30
C SER A 267 -0.70 -4.03 -15.26
N ARG A 268 -0.99 -3.31 -14.16
CA ARG A 268 -2.18 -2.45 -14.08
C ARG A 268 -2.14 -1.31 -15.09
N LYS A 269 -0.99 -0.68 -15.34
CA LYS A 269 -0.86 0.37 -16.36
C LYS A 269 -1.16 -0.16 -17.76
N GLU A 270 -0.66 -1.35 -18.09
CA GLU A 270 -0.97 -2.00 -19.36
C GLU A 270 -2.46 -2.33 -19.50
N GLU A 271 -3.08 -2.84 -18.44
CA GLU A 271 -4.51 -3.17 -18.44
C GLU A 271 -5.39 -1.91 -18.59
N VAL A 272 -5.05 -0.83 -17.90
CA VAL A 272 -5.70 0.48 -18.07
C VAL A 272 -5.52 1.00 -19.50
N GLY A 273 -4.33 0.83 -20.09
CA GLY A 273 -4.08 1.20 -21.49
C GLY A 273 -4.97 0.45 -22.47
N LYS A 274 -5.12 -0.88 -22.30
CA LYS A 274 -6.01 -1.71 -23.13
C LYS A 274 -7.47 -1.29 -23.00
N LEU A 275 -7.97 -1.12 -21.78
CA LEU A 275 -9.34 -0.70 -21.54
C LEU A 275 -9.60 0.71 -22.09
N SER A 276 -8.62 1.61 -22.02
CA SER A 276 -8.73 2.95 -22.61
C SER A 276 -8.82 2.91 -24.12
N LEU A 277 -8.08 2.01 -24.78
CA LEU A 277 -8.15 1.81 -26.23
C LEU A 277 -9.53 1.26 -26.63
N GLU A 278 -9.98 0.18 -25.97
CA GLU A 278 -11.30 -0.41 -26.22
C GLU A 278 -12.44 0.60 -26.01
N LEU A 279 -12.33 1.45 -24.98
CA LEU A 279 -13.32 2.50 -24.74
C LEU A 279 -13.34 3.54 -25.86
N SER A 280 -12.17 3.93 -26.38
CA SER A 280 -12.06 4.85 -27.51
C SER A 280 -12.67 4.25 -28.78
N ASP A 281 -12.40 2.98 -29.07
CA ASP A 281 -12.94 2.28 -30.24
C ASP A 281 -14.46 2.18 -30.16
N MET A 282 -15.00 1.76 -29.01
CA MET A 282 -16.44 1.70 -28.76
C MET A 282 -17.12 3.07 -28.90
N GLN A 283 -16.45 4.14 -28.45
CA GLN A 283 -16.96 5.51 -28.61
C GLN A 283 -16.99 5.95 -30.08
N ALA A 284 -15.97 5.59 -30.87
CA ALA A 284 -15.92 5.90 -32.29
C ALA A 284 -17.02 5.15 -33.07
N GLU A 285 -17.23 3.86 -32.79
CA GLU A 285 -18.31 3.07 -33.38
C GLU A 285 -19.68 3.68 -33.03
N HIS A 286 -19.91 4.01 -31.76
CA HIS A 286 -21.16 4.63 -31.33
C HIS A 286 -21.42 5.98 -32.01
N GLN A 287 -20.37 6.79 -32.20
CA GLN A 287 -20.48 8.06 -32.94
C GLN A 287 -20.86 7.82 -34.41
N ALA A 288 -20.24 6.84 -35.06
CA ALA A 288 -20.55 6.49 -36.45
C ALA A 288 -22.01 6.01 -36.59
N GLU A 289 -22.48 5.12 -35.72
CA GLU A 289 -23.87 4.66 -35.70
C GLU A 289 -24.84 5.84 -35.50
N ARG A 290 -24.51 6.74 -34.58
CA ARG A 290 -25.33 7.93 -34.31
C ARG A 290 -25.41 8.83 -35.53
N GLU A 291 -24.32 9.04 -36.26
CA GLU A 291 -24.34 9.82 -37.51
C GLU A 291 -25.21 9.16 -38.58
N ILE A 292 -25.13 7.84 -38.74
CA ILE A 292 -25.97 7.09 -39.67
C ILE A 292 -27.45 7.28 -39.30
N LEU A 293 -27.83 7.09 -38.04
CA LEU A 293 -29.21 7.28 -37.57
C LEU A 293 -29.70 8.71 -37.80
N LEU A 294 -28.86 9.72 -37.49
CA LEU A 294 -29.20 11.11 -37.74
C LEU A 294 -29.37 11.40 -39.24
N SER A 295 -28.56 10.78 -40.10
CA SER A 295 -28.71 10.91 -41.55
C SER A 295 -30.04 10.34 -42.05
N ALA A 296 -30.46 9.19 -41.52
CA ALA A 296 -31.73 8.55 -41.84
C ALA A 296 -32.92 9.40 -41.37
N VAL A 297 -32.85 9.97 -40.17
CA VAL A 297 -33.86 10.92 -39.66
C VAL A 297 -34.00 12.13 -40.61
N ARG A 298 -32.88 12.74 -41.01
CA ARG A 298 -32.90 13.87 -41.97
C ARG A 298 -33.49 13.48 -43.33
N GLU A 299 -33.26 12.25 -43.79
CA GLU A 299 -33.87 11.74 -45.01
C GLU A 299 -35.38 11.54 -44.87
N HIS A 300 -35.83 10.94 -43.77
CA HIS A 300 -37.25 10.80 -43.47
C HIS A 300 -37.96 12.15 -43.30
N GLU A 301 -37.34 13.13 -42.65
CA GLU A 301 -37.87 14.49 -42.54
C GLU A 301 -38.05 15.14 -43.92
N ARG A 302 -37.07 14.97 -44.83
CA ARG A 302 -37.17 15.45 -46.22
C ARG A 302 -38.31 14.76 -46.97
N ALA A 303 -38.45 13.45 -46.82
CA ALA A 303 -39.53 12.69 -47.45
C ALA A 303 -40.91 13.15 -46.94
N ILE A 304 -41.07 13.31 -45.62
CA ILE A 304 -42.30 13.82 -45.00
C ILE A 304 -42.62 15.24 -45.51
N ALA A 305 -41.62 16.12 -45.58
CA ALA A 305 -41.80 17.46 -46.11
C ALA A 305 -42.27 17.43 -47.57
N TRP A 306 -41.71 16.54 -48.39
CA TRP A 306 -42.13 16.35 -49.78
C TRP A 306 -43.57 15.84 -49.88
N TYR A 307 -43.94 14.78 -49.15
CA TYR A 307 -45.31 14.25 -49.13
C TYR A 307 -46.33 15.31 -48.70
N LYS A 308 -45.96 16.15 -47.72
CA LYS A 308 -46.79 17.27 -47.29
C LYS A 308 -47.05 18.27 -48.42
N GLN A 309 -46.04 18.57 -49.24
CA GLN A 309 -46.22 19.46 -50.40
C GLN A 309 -47.13 18.84 -51.47
N VAL A 310 -46.95 17.56 -51.77
CA VAL A 310 -47.81 16.83 -52.71
C VAL A 310 -49.28 16.87 -52.24
N LEU A 311 -49.52 16.60 -50.96
CA LEU A 311 -50.87 16.65 -50.39
C LEU A 311 -51.47 18.06 -50.49
N LEU A 312 -50.70 19.12 -50.20
CA LEU A 312 -51.19 20.49 -50.32
C LEU A 312 -51.45 20.91 -51.77
N ALA A 313 -50.74 20.34 -52.74
CA ALA A 313 -50.95 20.61 -54.16
C ALA A 313 -52.24 19.95 -54.71
N HIS A 314 -52.57 18.75 -54.23
CA HIS A 314 -53.70 17.96 -54.75
C HIS A 314 -55.01 18.09 -53.97
N PHE A 315 -54.97 18.56 -52.72
CA PHE A 315 -56.15 18.63 -51.85
C PHE A 315 -56.45 20.05 -51.37
N GLU A 316 -57.72 20.46 -51.48
CA GLU A 316 -58.20 21.73 -50.97
C GLU A 316 -58.13 21.79 -49.42
N GLY A 317 -57.63 22.90 -48.88
CA GLY A 317 -57.41 23.09 -47.44
C GLY A 317 -58.59 22.76 -46.50
N PRO A 318 -59.88 23.05 -46.85
CA PRO A 318 -61.03 22.71 -46.01
C PRO A 318 -61.27 21.19 -45.88
N LYS A 319 -61.06 20.44 -46.96
CA LYS A 319 -61.20 18.97 -46.96
C LYS A 319 -60.11 18.32 -46.12
N LEU A 320 -58.86 18.80 -46.23
CA LEU A 320 -57.73 18.30 -45.43
C LEU A 320 -57.94 18.48 -43.92
N LYS A 321 -58.48 19.64 -43.50
CA LYS A 321 -58.81 19.91 -42.09
C LYS A 321 -59.91 18.99 -41.57
N THR A 322 -60.91 18.70 -42.40
CA THR A 322 -62.01 17.80 -42.05
C THR A 322 -61.52 16.36 -41.93
N LEU A 323 -60.66 15.92 -42.87
CA LEU A 323 -60.03 14.61 -42.83
C LEU A 323 -59.18 14.44 -41.56
N ARG A 324 -58.30 15.42 -41.26
CA ARG A 324 -57.45 15.39 -40.07
C ARG A 324 -58.23 15.33 -38.76
N LYS A 325 -59.38 15.99 -38.66
CA LYS A 325 -60.24 15.92 -37.45
C LYS A 325 -60.87 14.55 -37.25
N LYS A 326 -61.11 13.81 -38.33
CA LYS A 326 -61.76 12.50 -38.30
C LYS A 326 -60.76 11.34 -38.29
N SER A 327 -59.50 11.59 -38.65
CA SER A 327 -58.42 10.63 -38.54
C SER A 327 -57.89 10.53 -37.12
N PHE A 328 -57.54 9.32 -36.69
CA PHE A 328 -56.87 9.06 -35.42
C PHE A 328 -55.75 8.04 -35.62
N TYR A 329 -54.77 8.06 -34.72
CA TYR A 329 -53.70 7.08 -34.72
C TYR A 329 -54.13 5.88 -33.87
N ASP A 330 -54.01 4.69 -34.45
CA ASP A 330 -54.29 3.42 -33.78
C ASP A 330 -52.96 2.88 -33.26
N ASP A 331 -52.74 2.98 -31.95
CA ASP A 331 -51.49 2.56 -31.28
C ASP A 331 -51.29 1.03 -31.34
N ASP A 332 -52.38 0.26 -31.38
CA ASP A 332 -52.33 -1.21 -31.43
C ASP A 332 -51.90 -1.70 -32.83
N GLU A 333 -52.34 -1.01 -33.89
CA GLU A 333 -51.99 -1.34 -35.28
C GLU A 333 -50.79 -0.55 -35.82
N GLY A 334 -50.29 0.44 -35.07
CA GLY A 334 -49.15 1.28 -35.47
C GLY A 334 -49.38 2.09 -36.74
N ARG A 335 -50.64 2.50 -37.03
CA ARG A 335 -50.97 3.24 -38.26
C ARG A 335 -52.08 4.25 -38.06
N TRP A 336 -52.10 5.26 -38.94
CA TRP A 336 -53.21 6.22 -39.00
C TRP A 336 -54.44 5.58 -39.64
N ARG A 337 -55.58 5.62 -38.95
CA ARG A 337 -56.88 5.33 -39.55
C ARG A 337 -57.45 6.60 -40.15
N ILE A 338 -57.60 6.60 -41.47
CA ILE A 338 -58.15 7.71 -42.24
C ILE A 338 -59.56 7.30 -42.68
N PRO A 339 -60.59 8.13 -42.44
CA PRO A 339 -61.95 7.85 -42.91
C PRO A 339 -61.95 7.79 -44.43
N LYS A 340 -62.56 6.74 -44.98
CA LYS A 340 -62.71 6.55 -46.43
C LYS A 340 -63.64 7.58 -47.06
#